data_AF-A0A7K2Q4D9-F1
#
_entry.id   AF-A0A7K2Q4D9-F1
#
_cell.length_a   1.000
_cell.length_b   1.000
_cell.length_c   1.000
_cell.angle_alpha   90.00
_cell.angle_beta   90.00
_cell.angle_gamma   90.00
#
_symmetry.space_group_name_H-M   'P 1'
#
loop_
_entity.id
_entity.type
_entity.pdbx_description
1 polymer ?
#
loop_
_entity_poly.entity_id
_entity_poly.type
_entity_poly.pdbx_seq_one_letter_code
_entity_poly.pdbx_strand_id
1 'polypeptide(L)'
;MSTSPTLSTTQHPTMHTQVDGLSYRPERISVIAALSHIRSARKSPKNVDAVHVYAFTGRDGIPLHVVYIHHTPGRWHGVTDVIDVYEIPTAALTDL
;
A
#
# COMPACT_ATOMS: atom_id res chain seq x y z
N MET A 1 -20.39 -19.15 -27.92
CA MET A 1 -19.14 -18.54 -27.41
C MET A 1 -19.47 -17.09 -27.07
N SER A 2 -19.53 -16.75 -25.78
CA SER A 2 -19.85 -15.39 -25.33
C SER A 2 -18.58 -14.82 -24.72
N THR A 3 -17.84 -14.02 -25.48
CA THR A 3 -16.73 -13.22 -24.96
C THR A 3 -17.34 -12.02 -24.25
N SER A 4 -17.67 -12.19 -22.98
CA SER A 4 -17.90 -11.05 -22.10
C SER A 4 -16.59 -10.25 -22.04
N PRO A 5 -16.61 -8.93 -22.30
CA PRO A 5 -15.42 -8.12 -22.06
C PRO A 5 -15.13 -8.22 -20.57
N THR A 6 -13.96 -8.76 -20.23
CA THR A 6 -13.39 -8.68 -18.88
C THR A 6 -13.50 -7.24 -18.42
N LEU A 7 -14.31 -7.02 -17.39
CA LEU A 7 -14.40 -5.75 -16.67
C LEU A 7 -12.97 -5.25 -16.46
N SER A 8 -12.60 -4.19 -17.17
CA SER A 8 -11.41 -3.41 -16.86
C SER A 8 -11.70 -2.73 -15.52
N THR A 9 -11.64 -3.52 -14.47
CA THR A 9 -11.71 -3.05 -13.10
C THR A 9 -10.34 -2.44 -12.90
N THR A 10 -10.19 -1.13 -13.09
CA THR A 10 -8.97 -0.43 -12.70
C THR A 10 -8.67 -0.83 -11.26
N GLN A 11 -7.69 -1.72 -11.07
CA GLN A 11 -7.45 -2.32 -9.78
C GLN A 11 -6.69 -1.29 -8.96
N HIS A 12 -7.40 -0.57 -8.09
CA HIS A 12 -6.80 0.49 -7.30
C HIS A 12 -6.06 -0.09 -6.09
N PRO A 13 -4.88 0.45 -5.75
CA PRO A 13 -4.24 0.17 -4.49
C PRO A 13 -5.15 0.48 -3.31
N THR A 14 -5.00 -0.31 -2.25
CA THR A 14 -5.63 -0.04 -0.96
C THR A 14 -4.55 0.22 0.08
N MET A 15 -4.72 1.28 0.86
CA MET A 15 -3.86 1.64 1.97
C MET A 15 -4.56 1.32 3.28
N HIS A 16 -3.84 0.65 4.17
CA HIS A 16 -4.26 0.31 5.51
C HIS A 16 -3.32 1.02 6.48
N THR A 17 -3.86 1.91 7.30
CA THR A 17 -3.08 2.60 8.32
C THR A 17 -3.42 2.03 9.69
N GLN A 18 -2.40 1.77 10.49
CA GLN A 18 -2.50 1.43 11.90
C GLN A 18 -1.75 2.46 12.72
N VAL A 19 -2.36 2.91 13.81
CA VAL A 19 -1.76 3.86 14.76
C VAL A 19 -1.90 3.28 16.16
N ASP A 20 -0.77 3.10 16.86
CA ASP A 20 -0.72 2.55 18.22
C ASP A 20 -1.56 1.25 18.38
N GLY A 21 -1.51 0.37 17.37
CA GLY A 21 -2.28 -0.88 17.36
C GLY A 21 -3.73 -0.76 16.85
N LEU A 22 -4.26 0.45 16.65
CA LEU A 22 -5.61 0.68 16.14
C LEU A 22 -5.61 0.73 14.61
N SER A 23 -6.33 -0.19 13.97
CA SER A 23 -6.50 -0.19 12.52
C SER A 23 -7.58 0.80 12.09
N TYR A 24 -7.23 1.70 11.17
CA TYR A 24 -8.17 2.63 10.55
C TYR A 24 -8.88 1.98 9.36
N ARG A 25 -9.96 2.62 8.92
CA ARG A 25 -10.69 2.18 7.73
C ARG A 25 -9.73 2.18 6.52
N PRO A 26 -9.67 1.08 5.74
CA PRO A 26 -8.85 1.03 4.53
C PRO A 26 -9.29 2.10 3.52
N GLU A 27 -8.31 2.75 2.89
CA GLU A 27 -8.51 3.79 1.91
C GLU A 27 -8.10 3.30 0.51
N ARG A 28 -8.98 3.48 -0.48
CA ARG A 28 -8.61 3.27 -1.88
C ARG A 28 -7.88 4.49 -2.39
N ILE A 29 -6.69 4.31 -2.91
CA ILE A 29 -5.84 5.39 -3.41
C ILE A 29 -5.45 5.15 -4.87
N SER A 30 -4.94 6.18 -5.54
CA SER A 30 -4.39 6.02 -6.89
C SER A 30 -3.03 5.32 -6.84
N VAL A 31 -2.67 4.64 -7.94
CA VAL A 31 -1.34 4.02 -8.07
C VAL A 31 -0.22 5.05 -7.94
N ILE A 32 -0.39 6.23 -8.55
CA ILE A 32 0.58 7.32 -8.47
C ILE A 32 0.76 7.79 -7.02
N ALA A 33 -0.33 7.95 -6.26
CA ALA A 33 -0.26 8.34 -4.85
C ALA A 33 0.49 7.28 -4.02
N ALA A 34 0.14 6.00 -4.19
CA ALA A 34 0.81 4.89 -3.50
C ALA A 34 2.33 4.90 -3.77
N LEU A 35 2.73 4.97 -5.04
CA LEU A 35 4.14 4.99 -5.43
C LEU A 35 4.86 6.23 -4.94
N SER A 36 4.21 7.40 -4.95
CA SER A 36 4.77 8.64 -4.41
C SER A 36 5.06 8.50 -2.92
N HIS A 37 4.11 7.97 -2.14
CA HIS A 37 4.28 7.74 -0.70
C HIS A 37 5.42 6.76 -0.43
N ILE A 38 5.42 5.61 -1.09
CA ILE A 38 6.46 4.58 -0.93
C ILE A 38 7.85 5.12 -1.31
N ARG A 39 7.94 5.88 -2.40
CA ARG A 39 9.20 6.51 -2.82
C ARG A 39 9.67 7.56 -1.83
N SER A 40 8.76 8.37 -1.29
CA SER A 40 9.08 9.37 -0.27
C SER A 40 9.59 8.71 1.01
N ALA A 41 8.94 7.63 1.45
CA ALA A 41 9.32 6.85 2.62
C ALA A 41 10.74 6.27 2.48
N ARG A 42 11.04 5.63 1.34
CA ARG A 42 12.39 5.11 1.04
C ARG A 42 13.50 6.17 1.05
N LYS A 43 13.16 7.44 0.81
CA LYS A 43 14.10 8.56 0.79
C LYS A 43 14.23 9.27 2.15
N SER A 44 13.44 8.89 3.14
CA SER A 44 13.31 9.63 4.41
C SER A 44 13.71 8.78 5.62
N PRO A 45 14.98 8.36 5.75
CA PRO A 45 15.44 7.48 6.83
C PRO A 45 15.36 8.09 8.24
N LYS A 46 15.07 9.40 8.35
CA LYS A 46 14.83 10.09 9.64
C LYS A 46 13.38 9.97 10.12
N ASN A 47 12.47 9.59 9.23
CA ASN A 47 11.02 9.61 9.45
C ASN A 47 10.39 8.22 9.28
N VAL A 48 11.18 7.25 8.82
CA VAL A 48 10.78 5.89 8.47
C VAL A 48 11.86 4.94 8.93
N ASP A 49 11.49 4.02 9.80
CA ASP A 49 12.40 3.02 10.39
C ASP A 49 12.56 1.82 9.47
N ALA A 50 11.49 1.42 8.77
CA ALA A 50 11.52 0.29 7.86
C ALA A 50 10.58 0.45 6.67
N VAL A 51 11.02 -0.06 5.51
CA VAL A 51 10.17 -0.29 4.33
C VAL A 51 10.43 -1.70 3.84
N HIS A 52 9.39 -2.53 3.79
CA HIS A 52 9.45 -3.88 3.26
C HIS A 52 8.46 -4.05 2.10
N VAL A 53 8.85 -4.85 1.11
CA VAL A 53 8.01 -5.15 -0.05
C VAL A 53 7.94 -6.65 -0.23
N TYR A 54 6.72 -7.17 -0.35
CA TYR A 54 6.43 -8.58 -0.52
C TYR A 54 5.58 -8.76 -1.77
N ALA A 55 5.96 -9.70 -2.64
CA ALA A 55 5.14 -10.13 -3.76
C ALA A 55 4.38 -11.39 -3.35
N PHE A 56 3.08 -11.43 -3.59
CA PHE A 56 2.23 -12.57 -3.25
C PHE A 56 1.09 -12.72 -4.26
N THR A 57 0.43 -13.87 -4.22
CA THR A 57 -0.82 -14.11 -4.93
C THR A 57 -1.94 -14.14 -3.92
N GLY A 58 -2.95 -13.29 -4.11
CA GLY A 58 -4.13 -13.23 -3.26
C GLY A 58 -4.94 -14.53 -3.30
N ARG A 59 -5.86 -14.70 -2.35
CA ARG A 59 -6.76 -15.88 -2.31
C ARG A 59 -7.65 -15.98 -3.55
N ASP A 60 -7.95 -14.85 -4.14
CA ASP A 60 -8.69 -14.70 -5.41
C ASP A 60 -7.84 -14.99 -6.65
N GLY A 61 -6.55 -15.33 -6.48
CA GLY A 61 -5.62 -15.57 -7.57
C GLY A 61 -5.00 -14.31 -8.16
N ILE A 62 -5.31 -13.11 -7.62
CA ILE A 62 -4.78 -11.85 -8.15
C ILE A 62 -3.36 -11.63 -7.62
N PRO A 63 -2.35 -11.39 -8.49
CA PRO A 63 -1.00 -11.08 -8.05
C PRO A 63 -0.94 -9.68 -7.44
N LEU A 64 -0.32 -9.56 -6.28
CA LEU A 64 -0.30 -8.35 -5.45
C LEU A 64 1.12 -8.07 -4.92
N HIS A 65 1.43 -6.79 -4.75
CA HIS A 65 2.58 -6.32 -3.99
C HIS A 65 2.09 -5.67 -2.70
N VAL A 66 2.55 -6.17 -1.55
CA VAL A 66 2.29 -5.58 -0.24
C VAL A 66 3.51 -4.81 0.17
N VAL A 67 3.33 -3.51 0.42
CA VAL A 67 4.39 -2.64 0.93
C VAL A 67 4.06 -2.27 2.36
N TYR A 68 4.93 -2.66 3.28
CA TYR A 68 4.87 -2.30 4.69
C TYR A 68 5.81 -1.12 4.95
N ILE A 69 5.30 -0.08 5.60
CA ILE A 69 6.07 1.10 6.01
C ILE A 69 5.87 1.28 7.51
N HIS A 70 6.97 1.25 8.26
CA HIS A 70 6.98 1.59 9.67
C HIS A 70 7.62 2.95 9.86
N HIS A 71 6.87 3.89 10.42
CA HIS A 71 7.34 5.25 10.62
C HIS A 71 8.01 5.41 11.97
N THR A 72 9.05 6.24 12.02
CA THR A 72 9.82 6.48 13.25
C THR A 72 8.94 7.05 14.36
N PRO A 73 9.04 6.54 15.60
CA PRO A 73 8.35 7.10 16.76
C PRO A 73 8.62 8.61 16.95
N GLY A 74 7.62 9.34 17.42
CA GLY A 74 7.75 10.78 17.71
C GLY A 74 7.63 11.69 16.47
N ARG A 75 7.42 11.12 15.28
CA ARG A 75 7.08 11.91 14.08
C ARG A 75 5.74 12.61 14.20
N TRP A 76 4.77 12.01 14.88
CA TRP A 76 3.48 12.61 15.19
C TRP A 76 3.34 12.80 16.70
N HIS A 77 2.70 13.91 17.08
CA HIS A 77 2.47 14.21 18.49
C HIS A 77 1.44 13.25 19.10
N GLY A 78 1.78 12.66 20.24
CA GLY A 78 0.88 11.77 20.98
C GLY A 78 0.69 10.38 20.36
N VAL A 79 1.55 10.01 19.40
CA VAL A 79 1.52 8.73 18.71
C VAL A 79 2.90 8.08 18.79
N THR A 80 2.93 6.80 19.16
CA THR A 80 4.18 6.07 19.35
C THR A 80 4.53 5.17 18.18
N ASP A 81 3.51 4.65 17.50
CA ASP A 81 3.66 3.68 16.41
C ASP A 81 2.70 4.02 15.27
N VAL A 82 3.24 4.13 14.04
CA VAL A 82 2.44 4.28 12.83
C VAL A 82 2.95 3.34 11.77
N ILE A 83 2.03 2.55 11.23
CA ILE A 83 2.28 1.60 10.16
C ILE A 83 1.34 1.91 9.01
N ASP A 84 1.89 2.05 7.80
CA ASP A 84 1.11 2.02 6.58
C ASP A 84 1.40 0.74 5.79
N VAL A 85 0.35 0.03 5.40
CA VAL A 85 0.41 -1.14 4.53
C VAL A 85 -0.31 -0.82 3.23
N TYR A 86 0.38 -0.98 2.10
CA TYR A 86 -0.18 -0.78 0.77
C TYR A 86 -0.37 -2.13 0.11
N GLU A 87 -1.59 -2.47 -0.25
CA GLU A 87 -1.90 -3.59 -1.14
C GLU A 87 -2.03 -3.05 -2.56
N ILE A 88 -1.08 -3.42 -3.44
CA ILE A 88 -1.00 -2.93 -4.81
C ILE A 88 -1.19 -4.10 -5.77
N PRO A 89 -2.29 -4.14 -6.53
CA PRO A 89 -2.47 -5.12 -7.60
C PRO A 89 -1.34 -4.99 -8.63
N THR A 90 -0.72 -6.10 -8.99
CA THR A 90 0.47 -6.09 -9.86
C THR A 90 0.15 -5.54 -11.24
N ALA A 91 -1.05 -5.81 -11.76
CA ALA A 91 -1.53 -5.22 -13.01
C ALA A 91 -1.58 -3.69 -12.96
N ALA A 92 -1.89 -3.11 -11.80
CA ALA A 92 -1.92 -1.66 -11.63
C ALA A 92 -0.53 -1.01 -11.72
N LEU A 93 0.55 -1.78 -11.53
CA LEU A 93 1.92 -1.32 -11.69
C LEU A 93 2.40 -1.36 -13.15
N THR A 94 1.83 -2.23 -13.97
CA THR A 94 2.18 -2.35 -15.40
C THR A 94 1.44 -1.34 -16.28
N ASP A 95 0.32 -0.81 -15.79
CA ASP A 95 -0.53 0.15 -16.51
C ASP A 95 -0.13 1.63 -16.33
N LEU A 96 1.02 1.88 -15.68
CA LEU A 96 1.55 3.23 -15.39
C LEU A 96 2.34 3.87 -16.54
#